data_AF-A0A2T6AWX3-F1
#
_entry.id   AF-A0A2T6AWX3-F1
#
_cell.length_a   1.000
_cell.length_b   1.000
_cell.length_c   1.000
_cell.angle_alpha   90.00
_cell.angle_beta   90.00
_cell.angle_gamma   90.00
#
_symmetry.space_group_name_H-M   'P 1'
#
loop_
_entity.id
_entity.type
_entity.pdbx_description
1 polymer ?
#
loop_
_entity_poly.entity_id
_entity_poly.type
_entity_poly.pdbx_seq_one_letter_code
_entity_poly.pdbx_strand_id
1 'polypeptide(L)' 'MKPRHHKTTLKDGWIARDAETGRFVAVGTENGVSRKTPKTEALLKEVSSRRNAALKRLVNR' A
#
# COMPACT_ATOMS: atom_id res chain seq x y z
N MET A 1 -0.56 -6.25 21.31
CA MET A 1 -1.14 -4.99 20.76
C MET A 1 -1.94 -5.34 19.52
N LYS A 2 -3.20 -4.89 19.38
CA LYS A 2 -3.93 -5.03 18.11
C LYS A 2 -3.30 -4.05 17.10
N PRO A 3 -2.90 -4.47 15.89
CA PRO A 3 -2.37 -3.55 14.90
C PRO A 3 -3.45 -2.49 14.62
N ARG A 4 -3.16 -1.24 14.97
CA ARG A 4 -4.03 -0.13 14.61
C ARG A 4 -3.88 0.03 13.10
N HIS A 5 -4.97 -0.09 12.35
CA HIS A 5 -4.96 0.18 10.93
C HIS A 5 -5.39 1.62 10.71
N HIS A 6 -4.57 2.40 10.01
CA HIS A 6 -4.93 3.73 9.55
C HIS A 6 -5.69 3.61 8.24
N LYS A 7 -6.91 4.18 8.18
CA LYS A 7 -7.73 4.21 6.97
C LYS A 7 -7.64 5.61 6.35
N THR A 8 -7.20 5.66 5.10
CA THR A 8 -7.28 6.86 4.28
C THR A 8 -8.53 6.75 3.41
N THR A 9 -9.50 7.64 3.62
CA THR A 9 -10.72 7.71 2.82
C THR A 9 -10.45 8.44 1.49
N LEU A 10 -11.03 7.93 0.42
CA LEU A 10 -11.00 8.46 -0.93
C LEU A 10 -12.44 8.70 -1.37
N LYS A 11 -12.63 9.43 -2.48
CA LYS A 11 -13.96 9.73 -3.04
C LYS A 11 -14.83 8.47 -3.18
N ASP A 12 -14.23 7.36 -3.63
CA ASP A 12 -14.95 6.13 -3.99
C ASP A 12 -14.57 4.93 -3.09
N GLY A 13 -14.02 5.17 -1.89
CA GLY A 13 -13.64 4.09 -1.00
C GLY A 13 -12.63 4.46 0.10
N TRP A 14 -11.88 3.48 0.56
CA TRP A 14 -10.83 3.67 1.57
C TRP A 14 -9.69 2.69 1.39
N ILE A 15 -8.49 3.11 1.78
CA ILE A 15 -7.30 2.28 1.83
C ILE A 15 -6.90 2.12 3.30
N ALA A 16 -6.81 0.89 3.79
CA ALA A 16 -6.24 0.57 5.08
C ALA A 16 -4.75 0.24 4.95
N ARG A 17 -3.97 0.89 5.80
CA ARG A 17 -2.56 0.60 6.01
C ARG A 17 -2.32 0.26 7.46
N ASP A 18 -1.31 -0.57 7.70
CA ASP A 18 -0.79 -0.81 9.03
C ASP A 18 -0.20 0.48 9.60
N ALA A 19 -0.59 0.90 10.81
CA ALA A 19 -0.18 2.19 11.34
C ALA A 19 1.29 2.23 11.77
N GLU A 20 1.90 1.09 12.09
CA GLU A 20 3.30 1.02 12.53
C GLU A 20 4.24 0.97 11.33
N THR A 21 3.91 0.12 10.35
CA THR A 21 4.78 -0.16 9.20
C THR A 21 4.40 0.63 7.95
N GLY A 22 3.23 1.27 7.93
CA GLY A 22 2.67 1.92 6.75
C GLY A 22 2.29 0.96 5.62
N ARG A 23 2.37 -0.36 5.84
CA ARG A 23 2.16 -1.37 4.80
C ARG A 23 0.69 -1.48 4.41
N PHE A 24 0.43 -1.77 3.13
CA PHE A 24 -0.92 -2.02 2.64
C PHE A 24 -1.56 -3.22 3.35
N VAL A 25 -2.82 -3.08 3.77
CA VAL A 25 -3.60 -4.14 4.44
C VAL A 25 -4.83 -4.49 3.63
N ALA A 26 -5.62 -3.50 3.23
CA ALA A 26 -6.84 -3.70 2.47
C ALA A 26 -7.27 -2.43 1.75
N VAL A 27 -8.13 -2.60 0.76
CA VAL A 27 -8.90 -1.53 0.12
C VAL A 27 -10.38 -1.91 0.15
N GLY A 28 -11.23 -0.95 0.46
CA GLY A 28 -12.68 -1.10 0.35
C GLY A 28 -13.24 -0.08 -0.64
N THR A 29 -14.11 -0.54 -1.52
CA THR A 29 -14.90 0.30 -2.44
C THR A 29 -16.38 -0.09 -2.32
N GLU A 30 -17.26 0.60 -3.03
CA GLU A 30 -18.69 0.25 -3.12
C GLU A 30 -18.91 -1.19 -3.61
N ASN A 31 -17.98 -1.70 -4.44
CA ASN A 31 -18.01 -3.06 -4.98
C ASN A 31 -17.48 -4.13 -4.02
N GLY A 32 -16.97 -3.75 -2.84
CA GLY A 32 -16.52 -4.67 -1.80
C GLY A 32 -15.11 -4.41 -1.29
N VAL A 33 -14.58 -5.36 -0.50
CA VAL A 33 -13.30 -5.24 0.20
C VAL A 33 -12.28 -6.24 -0.34
N SER A 34 -11.16 -5.74 -0.84
CA SER A 34 -10.01 -6.53 -1.26
C SER A 34 -8.90 -6.45 -0.21
N ARG A 35 -8.46 -7.60 0.31
CA ARG A 35 -7.40 -7.69 1.33
C ARG A 35 -6.06 -8.08 0.72
N LYS A 36 -4.97 -7.74 1.40
CA LYS A 36 -3.61 -8.15 1.05
C LYS A 36 -3.53 -9.67 0.95
N THR A 37 -3.06 -10.16 -0.20
CA THR A 37 -2.66 -11.55 -0.40
C THR A 37 -1.13 -11.64 -0.51
N PRO A 38 -0.52 -12.84 -0.37
CA PRO A 38 0.92 -13.01 -0.60
C PRO A 38 1.38 -12.52 -1.98
N LYS A 39 0.56 -12.73 -3.03
CA LYS A 39 0.83 -12.23 -4.38
C LYS A 39 0.84 -10.70 -4.44
N THR A 40 -0.09 -10.06 -3.72
CA THR A 40 -0.14 -8.59 -3.60
C THR A 40 1.11 -8.06 -2.91
N GLU A 41 1.61 -8.73 -1.88
CA GLU A 41 2.84 -8.31 -1.19
C GLU A 41 4.07 -8.33 -2.10
N ALA A 42 4.25 -9.41 -2.86
CA ALA A 42 5.34 -9.53 -3.83
C ALA A 42 5.29 -8.39 -4.86
N LEU A 43 4.10 -8.13 -5.43
CA LEU A 43 3.90 -7.07 -6.41
C LEU A 43 4.19 -5.68 -5.81
N LEU A 44 3.71 -5.40 -4.60
CA LEU A 44 3.96 -4.11 -3.94
C LEU A 44 5.45 -3.89 -3.67
N LYS A 45 6.18 -4.93 -3.28
CA LYS A 45 7.63 -4.87 -3.07
C LYS A 45 8.37 -4.57 -4.38
N GLU A 46 7.95 -5.21 -5.47
CA GLU A 46 8.53 -4.99 -6.80
C GLU A 46 8.29 -3.55 -7.28
N VAL A 47 7.05 -3.07 -7.24
CA VAL A 47 6.68 -1.70 -7.63
C VAL A 47 7.44 -0.67 -6.79
N SER A 48 7.54 -0.89 -5.47
CA SER A 48 8.31 -0.03 -4.57
C SER A 48 9.80 0.01 -4.95
N SER A 49 10.39 -1.14 -5.28
CA SER A 49 11.79 -1.25 -5.72
C SER A 49 12.03 -0.49 -7.02
N ARG A 50 11.12 -0.63 -8.00
CA ARG A 50 11.20 0.10 -9.27
C ARG A 50 11.11 1.61 -9.07
N ARG A 51 10.18 2.09 -8.23
CA ARG A 51 10.06 3.51 -7.87
C ARG A 51 11.34 4.02 -7.22
N ASN A 52 11.90 3.28 -6.25
CA ASN A 52 13.13 3.68 -5.58
C ASN A 52 14.31 3.78 -6.57
N ALA A 53 14.45 2.81 -7.47
CA ALA A 53 15.48 2.86 -8.51
C ALA A 53 15.32 4.08 -9.43
N ALA A 54 14.09 4.41 -9.85
CA ALA A 54 13.81 5.61 -10.65
C ALA A 54 14.17 6.89 -9.90
N LEU A 55 13.81 7.00 -8.61
CA LEU A 55 14.15 8.16 -7.78
C LEU A 55 15.67 8.31 -7.62
N LYS A 56 16.41 7.22 -7.40
CA LYS A 56 17.88 7.26 -7.35
C LYS A 56 18.49 7.77 -8.66
N ARG A 57 17.94 7.36 -9.81
CA ARG A 57 18.40 7.85 -11.12
C ARG A 57 18.14 9.35 -11.29
N LEU A 58 17.02 9.86 -10.79
CA LEU A 58 16.71 11.29 -10.84
C LEU A 58 17.63 12.11 -9.94
N VAL A 59 17.98 11.60 -8.76
CA VAL A 59 18.90 12.30 -7.83
C VAL A 59 20.34 12.30 -8.34
N ASN A 60 20.77 11.23 -9.02
CA ASN A 60 22.11 11.13 -9.60
C ASN A 60 22.29 11.93 -10.91
N ARG A 61 21.27 12.68 -11.34
CA ARG A 61 21.25 13.46 -12.57
C ARG A 61 21.32 14.95 -12.24
#